data_AF-A0A133KAK6-F1
#
_entry.id   AF-A0A133KAK6-F1
#
_cell.length_a   1.000
_cell.length_b   1.000
_cell.length_c   1.000
_cell.angle_alpha   90.00
_cell.angle_beta   90.00
_cell.angle_gamma   90.00
#
_symmetry.space_group_name_H-M   'P 1'
#
loop_
_entity.id
_entity.type
_entity.pdbx_description
1 polymer ?
#
loop_
_entity_poly.entity_id
_entity_poly.type
_entity_poly.pdbx_seq_one_letter_code
_entity_poly.pdbx_strand_id
1 'polypeptide(L)'
;MNLLFRTVDTLPYFTGTFTLEEICKRSNRDRENLKEVIKLLKELNLLKIHKENKPKLFIMNDGHSQSVLLQNLIIKRNKLSCCNIQVGKIEQYLENMYTQPPSLILSISFLYNKKFIKAVEKISIENKISFLNVSLFGNINFVGPLLSFEDGPCSECLDKSSILKNDKYQEVLGDSYMGLSEMIINEVIRFLRYKTYVNSFNRIIKIDFSDLNIEKFKVYKLPNCSRCQYKQGMLQ
;
A
#
# COMPACT_ATOMS: atom_id res chain seq x y z
N MET A 1 -41.69 1.07 -21.05
CA MET A 1 -40.36 1.63 -21.40
C MET A 1 -39.32 0.55 -21.16
N ASN A 2 -38.61 0.12 -22.20
CA ASN A 2 -37.75 -1.06 -22.20
C ASN A 2 -36.55 -0.87 -21.23
N LEU A 3 -36.20 -1.91 -20.45
CA LEU A 3 -35.15 -1.86 -19.41
C LEU A 3 -33.81 -1.35 -19.97
N LEU A 4 -33.52 -1.68 -21.23
CA LEU A 4 -32.32 -1.21 -21.95
C LEU A 4 -32.25 0.32 -22.06
N PHE A 5 -33.37 0.97 -22.42
CA PHE A 5 -33.45 2.43 -22.49
C PHE A 5 -33.31 3.08 -21.11
N ARG A 6 -33.87 2.43 -20.07
CA ARG A 6 -33.72 2.90 -18.69
C ARG A 6 -32.26 2.89 -18.22
N THR A 7 -31.52 1.88 -18.63
CA THR A 7 -30.09 1.74 -18.31
C THR A 7 -29.24 2.80 -19.03
N VAL A 8 -29.52 3.07 -20.32
CA VAL A 8 -28.75 4.06 -21.10
C VAL A 8 -28.88 5.47 -20.50
N ASP A 9 -30.08 5.89 -20.09
CA ASP A 9 -30.30 7.24 -19.57
C ASP A 9 -29.73 7.46 -18.16
N THR A 10 -29.54 6.38 -17.39
CA THR A 10 -29.08 6.46 -15.99
C THR A 10 -27.57 6.26 -15.85
N LEU A 11 -26.94 5.54 -16.79
CA LEU A 11 -25.51 5.24 -16.80
C LEU A 11 -24.59 6.45 -16.57
N PRO A 12 -24.84 7.63 -17.20
CA PRO A 12 -23.97 8.80 -17.05
C PRO A 12 -23.85 9.32 -15.61
N TYR A 13 -24.78 8.94 -14.73
CA TYR A 13 -24.79 9.39 -13.33
C TYR A 13 -24.14 8.38 -12.36
N PHE A 14 -23.77 7.18 -12.82
CA PHE A 14 -23.05 6.18 -12.03
C PHE A 14 -21.52 6.39 -12.05
N THR A 15 -21.09 7.63 -11.85
CA THR A 15 -19.67 8.04 -11.84
C THR A 15 -18.97 7.81 -10.49
N GLY A 16 -19.73 7.45 -9.45
CA GLY A 16 -19.24 7.37 -8.07
C GLY A 16 -19.17 8.72 -7.34
N THR A 17 -19.61 9.81 -7.97
CA THR A 17 -19.67 11.16 -7.36
C THR A 17 -21.05 11.55 -6.84
N PHE A 18 -22.10 10.80 -7.23
CA PHE A 18 -23.48 11.09 -6.88
C PHE A 18 -24.04 10.00 -5.98
N THR A 19 -24.78 10.42 -4.95
CA THR A 19 -25.61 9.55 -4.12
C THR A 19 -26.78 8.98 -4.94
N LEU A 20 -27.39 7.89 -4.44
CA LEU A 20 -28.56 7.30 -5.10
C LEU A 20 -29.71 8.32 -5.27
N GLU A 21 -29.91 9.20 -4.31
CA GLU A 21 -30.94 10.24 -4.35
C GLU A 21 -30.66 11.29 -5.42
N GLU A 22 -29.39 11.67 -5.60
CA GLU A 22 -28.98 12.60 -6.67
C GLU A 22 -29.10 11.97 -8.05
N ILE A 23 -28.80 10.67 -8.17
CA ILE A 23 -29.00 9.91 -9.42
C ILE A 23 -30.49 9.87 -9.76
N CYS A 24 -31.37 9.62 -8.78
CA CYS A 24 -32.83 9.66 -8.98
C CYS A 24 -33.29 11.02 -9.53
N LYS A 25 -32.83 12.11 -8.89
CA LYS A 25 -33.17 13.48 -9.31
C LYS A 25 -32.66 13.81 -10.72
N ARG A 26 -31.40 13.49 -11.02
CA ARG A 26 -30.75 13.84 -12.30
C ARG A 26 -31.24 13.00 -13.47
N SER A 27 -31.60 11.74 -13.22
CA SER A 27 -32.19 10.87 -14.24
C SER A 27 -33.72 11.00 -14.36
N ASN A 28 -34.35 11.84 -13.54
CA ASN A 28 -35.80 11.98 -13.42
C ASN A 28 -36.51 10.62 -13.24
N ARG A 29 -36.02 9.81 -12.30
CA ARG A 29 -36.54 8.47 -12.01
C ARG A 29 -36.75 8.29 -10.52
N ASP A 30 -37.78 7.52 -10.18
CA ASP A 30 -37.97 7.07 -8.80
C ASP A 30 -36.97 5.95 -8.43
N ARG A 31 -36.91 5.69 -7.12
CA ARG A 31 -35.96 4.73 -6.54
C ARG A 31 -36.27 3.28 -6.95
N GLU A 32 -37.54 2.93 -7.15
CA GLU A 32 -37.95 1.58 -7.54
C GLU A 32 -37.51 1.25 -8.97
N ASN A 33 -37.67 2.19 -9.92
CA ASN A 33 -37.19 2.01 -11.29
C ASN A 33 -35.65 1.89 -11.37
N LEU A 34 -34.93 2.55 -10.47
CA LEU A 34 -33.47 2.46 -10.39
C LEU A 34 -32.98 1.15 -9.75
N LYS A 35 -33.77 0.47 -8.92
CA LYS A 35 -33.38 -0.82 -8.32
C LYS A 35 -33.14 -1.90 -9.37
N GLU A 36 -33.99 -2.00 -10.39
CA GLU A 36 -33.84 -2.98 -11.46
C GLU A 36 -32.58 -2.71 -12.29
N VAL A 37 -32.29 -1.44 -12.60
CA VAL A 37 -31.06 -1.04 -13.30
C VAL A 37 -29.83 -1.35 -12.45
N ILE A 38 -29.85 -1.01 -11.16
CA ILE A 38 -28.75 -1.30 -10.22
C ILE A 38 -28.53 -2.81 -10.10
N LYS A 39 -29.61 -3.60 -10.04
CA LYS A 39 -29.54 -5.06 -9.96
C LYS A 39 -28.89 -5.63 -11.22
N LEU A 40 -29.36 -5.22 -12.40
CA LEU A 40 -28.78 -5.63 -13.69
C LEU A 40 -27.30 -5.25 -13.80
N LEU A 41 -26.94 -4.00 -13.46
CA LEU A 41 -25.54 -3.55 -13.53
C LEU A 41 -24.64 -4.27 -12.51
N LYS A 42 -25.17 -4.69 -11.35
CA LYS A 42 -24.44 -5.53 -10.40
C LYS A 42 -24.25 -6.96 -10.90
N GLU A 43 -25.30 -7.57 -11.47
CA GLU A 43 -25.25 -8.91 -12.07
C GLU A 43 -24.22 -8.98 -13.22
N LEU A 44 -24.10 -7.89 -14.00
CA LEU A 44 -23.10 -7.75 -15.07
C LEU A 44 -21.72 -7.30 -14.58
N ASN A 45 -21.50 -7.13 -13.28
CA ASN A 45 -20.26 -6.58 -12.70
C ASN A 45 -19.87 -5.17 -13.21
N LEU A 46 -20.81 -4.38 -13.71
CA LEU A 46 -20.61 -3.02 -14.22
C LEU A 46 -20.79 -1.93 -13.17
N LEU A 47 -21.41 -2.26 -12.03
CA LEU A 47 -21.64 -1.32 -10.92
C LEU A 47 -21.06 -1.85 -9.62
N LYS A 48 -20.17 -1.07 -9.00
CA LYS A 48 -19.62 -1.34 -7.67
C LYS A 48 -19.99 -0.19 -6.73
N ILE A 49 -20.48 -0.51 -5.54
CA ILE A 49 -20.76 0.51 -4.51
C ILE A 49 -19.42 1.09 -4.07
N HIS A 50 -19.23 2.39 -4.32
CA HIS A 50 -18.11 3.13 -3.76
C HIS A 50 -18.37 3.34 -2.27
N LYS A 51 -17.67 2.59 -1.42
CA LYS A 51 -17.59 2.91 0.01
C LYS A 51 -16.44 3.92 0.17
N GLU A 52 -16.74 5.09 0.74
CA GLU A 52 -15.74 6.09 1.16
C GLU A 52 -14.88 5.63 2.35
N ASN A 53 -14.51 4.34 2.43
CA ASN A 53 -13.38 3.99 3.27
C ASN A 53 -12.12 4.44 2.52
N LYS A 54 -11.71 5.68 2.72
CA LYS A 54 -10.38 6.15 2.34
C LYS A 54 -9.40 5.40 3.23
N PRO A 55 -8.66 4.40 2.70
CA PRO A 55 -7.71 3.68 3.51
C PRO A 55 -6.64 4.66 3.98
N LYS A 56 -6.39 4.71 5.30
CA LYS A 56 -5.33 5.54 5.86
C LYS A 56 -3.98 4.86 5.61
N LEU A 57 -3.08 5.57 4.94
CA LEU A 57 -1.71 5.16 4.73
C LEU A 57 -0.86 5.80 5.82
N PHE A 58 0.04 5.04 6.41
CA PHE A 58 1.03 5.58 7.32
C PHE A 58 2.39 5.57 6.65
N ILE A 59 3.12 6.70 6.65
CA ILE A 59 4.43 6.77 6.00
C ILE A 59 5.49 7.03 7.07
N MET A 60 6.43 6.10 7.17
CA MET A 60 7.56 6.16 8.09
C MET A 60 8.85 6.32 7.29
N ASN A 61 9.73 7.20 7.74
CA ASN A 61 11.07 7.34 7.16
C ASN A 61 12.16 7.24 8.23
N ASP A 62 13.37 6.94 7.78
CA ASP A 62 14.57 6.82 8.62
C ASP A 62 15.27 8.16 8.91
N GLY A 63 14.71 9.29 8.47
CA GLY A 63 15.22 10.64 8.72
C GLY A 63 16.14 11.19 7.64
N HIS A 64 16.57 10.38 6.67
CA HIS A 64 17.41 10.85 5.56
C HIS A 64 16.65 11.78 4.61
N SER A 65 17.36 12.73 3.99
CA SER A 65 16.71 13.75 3.14
C SER A 65 15.99 13.13 1.94
N GLN A 66 16.54 12.09 1.31
CA GLN A 66 15.93 11.40 0.17
C GLN A 66 14.64 10.65 0.56
N SER A 67 14.63 9.99 1.72
CA SER A 67 13.43 9.29 2.21
C SER A 67 12.31 10.27 2.54
N VAL A 68 12.67 11.43 3.13
CA VAL A 68 11.74 12.56 3.36
C VAL A 68 11.22 13.16 2.04
N LEU A 69 12.07 13.33 1.03
CA LEU A 69 11.68 13.87 -0.28
C LEU A 69 10.70 12.94 -1.00
N LEU A 70 10.99 11.64 -1.05
CA LEU A 70 10.10 10.66 -1.66
C LEU A 70 8.75 10.61 -0.94
N GLN A 71 8.75 10.65 0.39
CA GLN A 71 7.52 10.77 1.16
C GLN A 71 6.71 12.01 0.75
N ASN A 72 7.34 13.19 0.72
CA ASN A 72 6.65 14.43 0.35
C ASN A 72 6.06 14.36 -1.07
N LEU A 73 6.76 13.73 -2.01
CA LEU A 73 6.25 13.48 -3.36
C LEU A 73 5.00 12.59 -3.36
N ILE A 74 5.02 11.50 -2.59
CA ILE A 74 3.87 10.59 -2.45
C ILE A 74 2.67 11.33 -1.85
N ILE A 75 2.87 12.11 -0.80
CA ILE A 75 1.81 12.88 -0.12
C ILE A 75 1.20 13.91 -1.09
N LYS A 76 2.04 14.76 -1.69
CA LYS A 76 1.60 15.88 -2.54
C LYS A 76 0.85 15.41 -3.78
N ARG A 77 1.30 14.34 -4.43
CA ARG A 77 0.73 13.89 -5.72
C ARG A 77 -0.59 13.13 -5.58
N ASN A 78 -0.87 12.50 -4.43
CA ASN A 78 -1.90 11.45 -4.38
C ASN A 78 -3.07 11.73 -3.46
N LYS A 79 -3.05 12.85 -2.73
CA LYS A 79 -4.13 13.24 -1.81
C LYS A 79 -4.52 12.10 -0.85
N LEU A 80 -3.57 11.22 -0.50
CA LEU A 80 -3.80 10.13 0.43
C LEU A 80 -3.87 10.71 1.85
N SER A 81 -4.77 10.19 2.68
CA SER A 81 -4.75 10.49 4.12
C SER A 81 -3.50 9.84 4.70
N CYS A 82 -2.48 10.65 4.95
CA CYS A 82 -1.18 10.20 5.41
C CYS A 82 -0.77 10.87 6.71
N CYS A 83 -0.05 10.15 7.55
CA CYS A 83 0.66 10.74 8.68
C CYS A 83 2.15 10.43 8.55
N ASN A 84 2.97 11.42 8.94
CA ASN A 84 4.42 11.43 8.77
C ASN A 84 5.09 11.20 10.11
N ILE A 85 5.96 10.18 10.21
CA ILE A 85 6.75 9.95 11.41
C ILE A 85 8.18 9.56 11.09
N GLN A 86 9.09 10.23 11.80
CA GLN A 86 10.47 9.81 11.97
C GLN A 86 10.60 8.85 13.14
N VAL A 87 11.49 7.87 13.03
CA VAL A 87 11.73 6.78 14.00
C VAL A 87 11.88 7.27 15.46
N GLY A 88 12.37 8.48 15.70
CA GLY A 88 12.51 9.05 17.04
C GLY A 88 11.24 9.62 17.69
N LYS A 89 10.08 9.61 17.00
CA LYS A 89 8.82 10.21 17.48
C LYS A 89 7.64 9.23 17.46
N ILE A 90 7.92 7.93 17.42
CA ILE A 90 6.91 6.86 17.32
C ILE A 90 5.96 6.85 18.52
N GLU A 91 6.50 7.02 19.73
CA GLU A 91 5.76 6.89 21.00
C GLU A 91 4.63 7.92 21.11
N GLN A 92 4.90 9.18 20.75
CA GLN A 92 3.91 10.28 20.71
C GLN A 92 2.73 10.03 19.76
N TYR A 93 2.89 9.11 18.81
CA TYR A 93 1.87 8.84 17.81
C TYR A 93 1.09 7.56 18.05
N LEU A 94 1.70 6.57 18.70
CA LEU A 94 0.96 5.39 19.17
C LEU A 94 -0.22 5.81 20.05
N GLU A 95 -0.05 6.83 20.89
CA GLU A 95 -1.13 7.44 21.69
C GLU A 95 -2.31 7.97 20.84
N ASN A 96 -2.04 8.47 19.64
CA ASN A 96 -3.06 9.00 18.71
C ASN A 96 -3.64 7.93 17.76
N MET A 97 -2.93 6.81 17.55
CA MET A 97 -3.32 5.70 16.66
C MET A 97 -4.57 4.95 17.13
N TYR A 98 -4.83 4.93 18.44
CA TYR A 98 -5.91 4.14 19.06
C TYR A 98 -7.33 4.55 18.60
N THR A 99 -7.50 5.68 17.92
CA THR A 99 -8.81 6.11 17.43
C THR A 99 -9.18 5.49 16.08
N GLN A 100 -8.22 5.29 15.16
CA GLN A 100 -8.40 4.57 13.89
C GLN A 100 -7.05 4.07 13.34
N PRO A 101 -6.72 2.77 13.46
CA PRO A 101 -5.45 2.23 12.98
C PRO A 101 -5.34 2.32 11.44
N PRO A 102 -4.16 2.63 10.88
CA PRO A 102 -3.97 2.69 9.44
C PRO A 102 -4.07 1.31 8.80
N SER A 103 -4.43 1.29 7.51
CA SER A 103 -4.60 0.05 6.76
C SER A 103 -3.28 -0.52 6.24
N LEU A 104 -2.24 0.32 6.13
CA LEU A 104 -0.91 -0.05 5.67
C LEU A 104 0.11 0.93 6.23
N ILE A 105 1.29 0.44 6.58
CA ILE A 105 2.49 1.25 6.81
C ILE A 105 3.38 1.17 5.55
N LEU A 106 3.87 2.30 5.08
CA LEU A 106 4.89 2.43 4.05
C LEU A 106 6.18 2.88 4.75
N SER A 107 7.18 2.00 4.82
CA SER A 107 8.51 2.38 5.31
C SER A 107 9.40 2.77 4.14
N ILE A 108 10.03 3.94 4.24
CA ILE A 108 10.94 4.46 3.23
C ILE A 108 12.29 4.69 3.91
N SER A 109 13.32 3.99 3.46
CA SER A 109 14.68 4.16 3.97
C SER A 109 15.65 4.57 2.87
N PHE A 110 16.61 5.41 3.23
CA PHE A 110 17.84 5.58 2.48
C PHE A 110 18.77 4.44 2.91
N LEU A 111 19.15 3.59 1.96
CA LEU A 111 19.80 2.29 2.16
C LEU A 111 18.90 1.24 2.82
N TYR A 112 19.36 -0.02 2.82
CA TYR A 112 18.71 -1.12 3.52
C TYR A 112 19.12 -1.10 5.00
N ASN A 113 18.26 -0.50 5.80
CA ASN A 113 18.49 -0.36 7.23
C ASN A 113 17.73 -1.46 8.01
N LYS A 114 18.43 -2.55 8.34
CA LYS A 114 17.87 -3.66 9.12
C LYS A 114 17.26 -3.23 10.45
N LYS A 115 17.91 -2.28 11.14
CA LYS A 115 17.42 -1.77 12.44
C LYS A 115 16.10 -1.04 12.27
N PHE A 116 15.99 -0.19 11.24
CA PHE A 116 14.76 0.51 10.90
C PHE A 116 13.63 -0.46 10.52
N ILE A 117 13.90 -1.42 9.63
CA ILE A 117 12.89 -2.40 9.20
C ILE A 117 12.38 -3.22 10.39
N LYS A 118 13.26 -3.65 11.30
CA LYS A 118 12.87 -4.36 12.52
C LYS A 118 12.05 -3.50 13.48
N ALA A 119 12.37 -2.20 13.58
CA ALA A 119 11.61 -1.25 14.38
C ALA A 119 10.19 -1.06 13.82
N VAL A 120 10.06 -0.86 12.50
CA VAL A 120 8.76 -0.77 11.82
C VAL A 120 7.97 -2.07 11.95
N GLU A 121 8.63 -3.22 11.80
CA GLU A 121 7.98 -4.53 11.97
C GLU A 121 7.42 -4.71 13.38
N LYS A 122 8.16 -4.29 14.42
CA LYS A 122 7.68 -4.37 15.81
C LYS A 122 6.33 -3.66 15.94
N ILE A 123 6.22 -2.43 15.43
CA ILE A 123 4.99 -1.64 15.42
C ILE A 123 3.89 -2.33 14.63
N SER A 124 4.25 -2.84 13.44
CA SER A 124 3.35 -3.59 12.56
C SER A 124 2.74 -4.81 13.27
N ILE A 125 3.53 -5.58 14.02
CA ILE A 125 3.06 -6.75 14.77
C ILE A 125 2.19 -6.32 15.95
N GLU A 126 2.64 -5.36 16.76
CA GLU A 126 1.92 -4.89 17.95
C GLU A 126 0.54 -4.32 17.61
N ASN A 127 0.40 -3.71 16.42
CA ASN A 127 -0.84 -3.07 15.98
C ASN A 127 -1.63 -3.91 14.97
N LYS A 128 -1.16 -5.13 14.62
CA LYS A 128 -1.79 -6.00 13.62
C LYS A 128 -1.94 -5.36 12.23
N ILE A 129 -0.95 -4.56 11.82
CA ILE A 129 -0.95 -3.79 10.56
C ILE A 129 0.13 -4.36 9.62
N SER A 130 -0.17 -4.45 8.32
CA SER A 130 0.85 -4.84 7.31
C SER A 130 1.75 -3.67 6.95
N PHE A 131 2.98 -3.92 6.49
CA PHE A 131 3.83 -2.85 5.97
C PHE A 131 4.58 -3.18 4.69
N LEU A 132 4.73 -2.18 3.81
CA LEU A 132 5.50 -2.24 2.58
C LEU A 132 6.83 -1.51 2.79
N ASN A 133 7.94 -2.19 2.53
CA ASN A 133 9.26 -1.59 2.60
C ASN A 133 9.72 -1.00 1.25
N VAL A 134 10.34 0.17 1.30
CA VAL A 134 11.03 0.81 0.17
C VAL A 134 12.42 1.22 0.65
N SER A 135 13.45 0.79 -0.06
CA SER A 135 14.84 1.16 0.24
C SER A 135 15.50 1.79 -0.99
N LEU A 136 16.09 2.96 -0.79
CA LEU A 136 16.68 3.80 -1.84
C LEU A 136 18.20 3.72 -1.81
N PHE A 137 18.86 3.32 -2.89
CA PHE A 137 20.32 3.19 -2.98
C PHE A 137 20.87 3.76 -4.29
N GLY A 138 21.08 5.07 -4.35
CA GLY A 138 21.60 5.70 -5.57
C GLY A 138 20.72 5.42 -6.77
N ASN A 139 21.21 4.67 -7.75
CA ASN A 139 20.43 4.26 -8.91
C ASN A 139 19.65 2.94 -8.72
N ILE A 140 19.90 2.21 -7.63
CA ILE A 140 19.28 0.93 -7.36
C ILE A 140 18.25 1.12 -6.26
N ASN A 141 17.02 0.69 -6.49
CA ASN A 141 15.95 0.83 -5.51
C ASN A 141 15.22 -0.48 -5.32
N PHE A 142 14.76 -0.72 -4.10
CA PHE A 142 14.05 -1.93 -3.74
C PHE A 142 12.65 -1.57 -3.27
N VAL A 143 11.64 -2.19 -3.87
CA VAL A 143 10.24 -2.11 -3.46
C VAL A 143 9.82 -3.50 -2.97
N GLY A 144 9.41 -3.58 -1.71
CA GLY A 144 9.03 -4.81 -1.05
C GLY A 144 10.10 -5.40 -0.12
N PRO A 145 9.80 -6.57 0.48
CA PRO A 145 8.51 -7.24 0.38
C PRO A 145 7.42 -6.49 1.14
N LEU A 146 6.17 -6.71 0.74
CA LEU A 146 5.03 -6.44 1.60
C LEU A 146 5.04 -7.49 2.71
N LEU A 147 5.35 -7.05 3.93
CA LEU A 147 5.35 -7.86 5.14
C LEU A 147 3.94 -7.80 5.72
N SER A 148 3.09 -8.73 5.29
CA SER A 148 1.70 -8.81 5.75
C SER A 148 1.65 -9.28 7.21
N PHE A 149 0.66 -8.81 7.99
CA PHE A 149 0.47 -9.27 9.37
C PHE A 149 -0.11 -10.71 9.43
N GLU A 150 -1.04 -11.03 8.54
CA GLU A 150 -1.74 -12.32 8.55
C GLU A 150 -0.91 -13.42 7.89
N ASP A 151 -0.17 -13.08 6.83
CA ASP A 151 0.59 -14.04 6.01
C ASP A 151 1.91 -13.43 5.52
N GLY A 152 2.80 -14.23 4.94
CA GLY A 152 4.05 -13.78 4.34
C GLY A 152 5.28 -13.80 5.28
N PRO A 153 6.46 -13.47 4.73
CA PRO A 153 7.71 -13.46 5.47
C PRO A 153 7.73 -12.34 6.53
N CYS A 154 8.67 -12.45 7.46
CA CYS A 154 9.02 -11.39 8.39
C CYS A 154 10.38 -10.76 8.02
N SER A 155 10.80 -9.74 8.75
CA SER A 155 12.10 -9.07 8.64
C SER A 155 13.28 -10.04 8.78
N GLU A 156 13.18 -11.08 9.61
CA GLU A 156 14.23 -12.11 9.72
C GLU A 156 14.28 -13.05 8.50
N CYS A 157 13.13 -13.36 7.91
CA CYS A 157 13.08 -14.12 6.66
C CYS A 157 13.71 -13.31 5.52
N LEU A 158 13.46 -12.00 5.50
CA LEU A 158 14.08 -11.05 4.60
C LEU A 158 15.61 -11.00 4.80
N ASP A 159 16.09 -10.87 6.03
CA ASP A 159 17.52 -10.84 6.37
C ASP A 159 18.28 -12.11 5.93
N LYS A 160 17.61 -13.26 5.98
CA LYS A 160 18.18 -14.54 5.56
C LYS A 160 18.22 -14.70 4.04
N SER A 161 17.44 -13.93 3.30
CA SER A 161 17.49 -13.93 1.84
C SER A 161 18.85 -13.38 1.36
N SER A 162 19.47 -14.04 0.37
CA SER A 162 20.77 -13.63 -0.18
C SER A 162 20.71 -12.33 -0.98
N ILE A 163 19.50 -11.84 -1.27
CA ILE A 163 19.21 -10.70 -2.16
C ILE A 163 19.86 -9.41 -1.65
N LEU A 164 19.94 -9.27 -0.33
CA LEU A 164 20.40 -8.05 0.36
C LEU A 164 21.77 -8.23 1.03
N LYS A 165 22.47 -9.35 0.76
CA LYS A 165 23.78 -9.67 1.36
C LYS A 165 24.97 -9.06 0.61
N ASN A 166 24.74 -8.32 -0.47
CA ASN A 166 25.84 -7.68 -1.19
C ASN A 166 26.15 -6.32 -0.57
N ASP A 167 27.30 -6.22 0.10
CA ASP A 167 27.97 -4.96 0.53
C ASP A 167 28.32 -4.00 -0.63
N LYS A 168 27.85 -4.30 -1.86
CA LYS A 168 28.11 -3.52 -3.08
C LYS A 168 27.22 -2.29 -3.23
N TYR A 169 26.14 -2.19 -2.45
CA TYR A 169 25.24 -1.04 -2.50
C TYR A 169 25.75 0.07 -1.57
N GLN A 170 26.89 0.66 -1.94
CA GLN A 170 27.44 1.84 -1.24
C GLN A 170 26.57 3.08 -1.49
N GLU A 171 26.74 4.09 -0.63
CA GLU A 171 26.08 5.41 -0.66
C GLU A 171 26.38 6.21 -1.94
N VAL A 172 25.94 5.72 -3.09
CA VAL A 172 25.91 6.55 -4.29
C VAL A 172 24.68 7.44 -4.16
N LEU A 173 24.87 8.75 -4.16
CA LEU A 173 23.77 9.70 -4.20
C LEU A 173 23.20 9.74 -5.63
N GLY A 174 21.89 9.56 -5.78
CA GLY A 174 21.22 9.64 -7.06
C GLY A 174 19.75 10.01 -6.92
N ASP A 175 19.21 10.73 -7.92
CA ASP A 175 17.83 11.23 -7.94
C ASP A 175 16.81 10.21 -8.47
N SER A 176 17.22 8.94 -8.58
CA SER A 176 16.42 7.86 -9.16
C SER A 176 15.08 7.64 -8.44
N TYR A 177 14.98 8.05 -7.18
CA TYR A 177 13.76 7.99 -6.39
C TYR A 177 12.62 8.84 -6.97
N MET A 178 12.91 9.85 -7.80
CA MET A 178 11.89 10.72 -8.40
C MET A 178 10.94 9.97 -9.35
N GLY A 179 11.41 8.89 -9.99
CA GLY A 179 10.61 8.03 -10.88
C GLY A 179 9.79 6.96 -10.15
N LEU A 180 10.10 6.68 -8.88
CA LEU A 180 9.49 5.57 -8.14
C LEU A 180 8.14 5.89 -7.52
N SER A 181 7.82 7.17 -7.33
CA SER A 181 6.63 7.56 -6.57
C SER A 181 5.38 6.86 -7.13
N GLU A 182 5.17 6.95 -8.45
CA GLU A 182 4.03 6.35 -9.18
C GLU A 182 3.91 4.84 -8.94
N MET A 183 5.03 4.12 -9.04
CA MET A 183 5.05 2.67 -8.85
C MET A 183 4.71 2.29 -7.40
N ILE A 184 5.29 2.99 -6.42
CA ILE A 184 5.02 2.75 -4.99
C ILE A 184 3.54 3.01 -4.68
N ILE A 185 2.99 4.11 -5.20
CA ILE A 185 1.57 4.45 -5.06
C ILE A 185 0.69 3.36 -5.66
N ASN A 186 1.02 2.88 -6.86
CA ASN A 186 0.25 1.83 -7.52
C ASN A 186 0.25 0.54 -6.70
N GLU A 187 1.38 0.15 -6.11
CA GLU A 187 1.45 -1.00 -5.19
C GLU A 187 0.62 -0.75 -3.91
N VAL A 188 0.71 0.43 -3.31
CA VAL A 188 -0.08 0.84 -2.13
C VAL A 188 -1.58 0.81 -2.43
N ILE A 189 -2.03 1.45 -3.51
CA ILE A 189 -3.44 1.47 -3.92
C ILE A 189 -3.92 0.05 -4.20
N ARG A 190 -3.11 -0.79 -4.86
CA ARG A 190 -3.46 -2.17 -5.13
C ARG A 190 -3.71 -2.94 -3.84
N PHE A 191 -2.81 -2.82 -2.87
CA PHE A 191 -2.97 -3.43 -1.56
C PHE A 191 -4.24 -2.96 -0.86
N LEU A 192 -4.41 -1.63 -0.76
CA LEU A 192 -5.48 -1.02 0.01
C LEU A 192 -6.87 -1.26 -0.59
N ARG A 193 -6.99 -1.33 -1.93
CA ARG A 193 -8.28 -1.50 -2.62
C ARG A 193 -8.67 -2.94 -2.89
N TYR A 194 -7.70 -3.81 -3.18
CA TYR A 194 -7.99 -5.16 -3.68
C TYR A 194 -7.60 -6.27 -2.71
N LYS A 195 -6.83 -5.96 -1.65
CA LYS A 195 -6.36 -6.92 -0.61
C LYS A 195 -5.72 -8.22 -1.16
N THR A 196 -5.46 -8.27 -2.47
CA THR A 196 -4.94 -9.40 -3.24
C THR A 196 -4.25 -8.80 -4.47
N TYR A 197 -3.17 -9.43 -4.95
CA TYR A 197 -2.37 -9.02 -6.13
C TYR A 197 -1.48 -7.77 -5.99
N VAL A 198 -0.64 -7.74 -4.95
CA VAL A 198 0.48 -6.79 -4.88
C VAL A 198 1.73 -7.47 -5.45
N ASN A 199 2.47 -6.84 -6.37
CA ASN A 199 3.63 -7.49 -7.00
C ASN A 199 4.74 -7.80 -5.99
N SER A 200 4.85 -6.96 -4.97
CA SER A 200 5.76 -7.07 -3.84
C SER A 200 5.28 -8.05 -2.75
N PHE A 201 4.13 -8.72 -2.91
CA PHE A 201 3.73 -9.79 -2.00
C PHE A 201 4.73 -10.95 -2.08
N ASN A 202 5.42 -11.23 -0.96
CA ASN A 202 6.52 -12.20 -0.88
C ASN A 202 7.65 -11.95 -1.90
N ARG A 203 7.83 -10.71 -2.37
CA ARG A 203 8.85 -10.37 -3.37
C ARG A 203 9.50 -9.03 -3.12
N ILE A 204 10.79 -8.95 -3.40
CA ILE A 204 11.51 -7.70 -3.55
C ILE A 204 11.62 -7.42 -5.04
N ILE A 205 11.19 -6.24 -5.46
CA ILE A 205 11.40 -5.72 -6.80
C ILE A 205 12.60 -4.79 -6.73
N LYS A 206 13.71 -5.19 -7.35
CA LYS A 206 14.89 -4.36 -7.55
C LYS A 206 14.73 -3.62 -8.87
N ILE A 207 14.97 -2.32 -8.85
CA ILE A 207 14.91 -1.44 -10.02
C ILE A 207 16.27 -0.76 -10.10
N ASP A 208 17.03 -1.05 -11.15
CA ASP A 208 18.30 -0.41 -11.44
C ASP A 208 18.08 0.63 -12.54
N PHE A 209 18.21 1.90 -12.17
CA PHE A 209 18.05 3.03 -13.09
C PHE A 209 19.30 3.30 -13.92
N SER A 210 20.42 2.62 -13.65
CA SER A 210 21.66 2.76 -14.43
C SER A 210 21.51 2.11 -15.80
N ASP A 211 20.83 0.97 -15.86
CA ASP A 211 20.59 0.16 -17.06
C ASP A 211 19.09 -0.06 -17.36
N LEU A 212 18.20 0.56 -16.57
CA LEU A 212 16.75 0.41 -16.63
C LEU A 212 16.26 -1.04 -16.47
N ASN A 213 16.95 -1.82 -15.63
CA ASN A 213 16.62 -3.20 -15.37
C ASN A 213 15.69 -3.39 -14.16
N ILE A 214 14.81 -4.39 -14.23
CA ILE A 214 13.89 -4.76 -13.15
C ILE A 214 14.05 -6.24 -12.84
N GLU A 215 14.54 -6.53 -11.65
CA GLU A 215 14.69 -7.89 -11.13
C GLU A 215 13.68 -8.15 -10.01
N LYS A 216 13.14 -9.38 -9.97
CA LYS A 216 12.16 -9.78 -8.95
C LYS A 216 12.68 -10.97 -8.18
N PHE A 217 12.84 -10.81 -6.88
CA PHE A 217 13.34 -11.83 -6.00
C PHE A 217 12.25 -12.31 -5.06
N LYS A 218 12.12 -13.62 -4.88
CA LYS A 218 11.15 -14.20 -3.93
C LYS A 218 11.72 -14.18 -2.52
N VAL A 219 10.91 -13.74 -1.55
CA VAL A 219 11.19 -13.82 -0.12
C VAL A 219 10.20 -14.78 0.49
N TYR A 220 10.70 -15.92 0.95
CA TYR A 220 9.86 -16.98 1.51
C TYR A 220 9.76 -16.87 3.03
N LYS A 221 8.57 -17.16 3.56
CA LYS A 221 8.39 -17.43 4.98
C LYS A 221 9.11 -18.72 5.33
N LEU A 222 10.05 -18.66 6.28
CA LEU A 222 10.81 -19.82 6.71
C LEU A 222 10.01 -20.61 7.77
N PRO A 223 9.87 -21.95 7.64
CA PRO A 223 9.06 -22.76 8.56
C PRO A 223 9.45 -22.63 10.05
N ASN A 224 10.75 -22.52 10.34
CA ASN A 224 11.28 -22.45 11.70
C ASN A 224 11.76 -21.04 12.09
N CYS A 225 11.15 -19.99 11.51
CA CYS A 225 11.48 -18.62 11.91
C CYS A 225 10.75 -18.26 13.21
N SER A 226 11.53 -18.08 14.29
CA SER A 226 11.03 -17.66 15.61
C SER A 226 10.17 -16.40 15.54
N ARG A 227 10.56 -15.40 14.74
CA ARG A 227 9.79 -14.18 14.53
C ARG A 227 8.45 -14.41 13.83
N CYS A 228 8.40 -15.33 12.87
CA CYS A 228 7.13 -15.73 12.23
C CYS A 228 6.22 -16.51 13.19
N GLN A 229 6.80 -17.37 14.03
CA GLN A 229 6.04 -18.12 15.05
C GLN A 229 5.46 -17.18 16.11
N TYR A 230 6.23 -16.20 16.58
CA TYR A 230 5.76 -15.16 17.50
C TYR A 230 4.55 -14.40 16.92
N LYS A 231 4.65 -13.99 15.66
CA LYS A 231 3.56 -13.31 14.92
C LYS A 231 2.30 -14.18 14.81
N GLN A 232 2.46 -15.49 14.61
CA GLN A 232 1.33 -16.44 14.62
C GLN A 232 0.69 -16.60 16.00
N GLY A 233 1.49 -16.59 17.07
CA GLY A 233 0.98 -16.59 18.44
C GLY A 233 0.12 -15.35 18.76
N MET A 234 0.44 -14.19 18.17
CA MET A 234 -0.33 -12.94 18.33
C MET A 234 -1.67 -12.90 17.56
N LEU A 235 -1.89 -13.87 16.65
CA LEU A 235 -3.14 -14.01 15.88
C LEU A 235 -4.17 -14.91 16.58
N GLN A 236 -3.74 -15.71 17.57
CA GLN A 236 -4.61 -16.54 18.41
C GLN A 236 -5.24 -15.71 19.53
#